data_AF-A0AAV8XMS7-F1
#
_entry.id   AF-A0AAV8XMS7-F1
#
_cell.length_a   1.000
_cell.length_b   1.000
_cell.length_c   1.000
_cell.angle_alpha   90.00
_cell.angle_beta   90.00
_cell.angle_gamma   90.00
#
_symmetry.space_group_name_H-M   'P 1'
#
loop_
_entity.id
_entity.type
_entity.pdbx_description
1 polymer ?
#
loop_
_entity_poly.entity_id
_entity_poly.type
_entity_poly.pdbx_seq_one_letter_code
_entity_poly.pdbx_strand_id
1 'polypeptide(L)'
;MPDNPLNPSYYGQAREFCAQNSGWVIYRRRLDNYFLVNSITNDNKKRAILLNALDEEAYKLIYNLSLPRLPEEKTYKELTEIFNKHYKVVETPFVARAKYFAAFKNHHESVNEWAARIRSLALNCEMW
;
A
#
# COMPACT_ATOMS: atom_id res chain seq x y z
N MET A 1 8.96 -38.33 -12.47
CA MET A 1 10.27 -37.72 -12.15
C MET A 1 10.15 -37.16 -10.74
N PRO A 2 11.10 -37.41 -9.82
CA PRO A 2 10.98 -36.91 -8.46
C PRO A 2 11.32 -35.41 -8.43
N ASP A 3 10.49 -34.63 -7.73
CA ASP A 3 10.64 -33.19 -7.53
C ASP A 3 11.99 -32.85 -6.87
N ASN A 4 12.73 -31.95 -7.50
CA ASN A 4 13.97 -31.38 -6.96
C ASN A 4 13.62 -30.36 -5.86
N PRO A 5 14.05 -30.53 -4.59
CA PRO A 5 13.62 -29.68 -3.48
C PRO A 5 14.45 -28.37 -3.37
N LEU A 6 14.88 -27.81 -4.49
CA LEU A 6 15.77 -26.65 -4.51
C LEU A 6 15.14 -25.47 -5.25
N ASN A 7 14.82 -24.47 -4.44
CA ASN A 7 14.37 -23.11 -4.74
C ASN A 7 12.84 -22.93 -4.86
N PRO A 8 12.16 -22.32 -3.86
CA PRO A 8 10.76 -21.96 -4.03
C PRO A 8 10.66 -20.91 -5.14
N SER A 9 10.18 -21.31 -6.31
CA SER A 9 9.87 -20.37 -7.39
C SER A 9 8.70 -19.50 -6.92
N TYR A 10 8.95 -18.22 -6.65
CA TYR A 10 7.87 -17.31 -6.34
C TYR A 10 7.00 -17.09 -7.60
N TYR A 11 5.69 -17.17 -7.43
CA TYR A 11 4.71 -16.77 -8.42
C TYR A 11 4.75 -15.25 -8.57
N GLY A 12 5.36 -14.79 -9.68
CA GLY A 12 5.49 -13.37 -10.03
C GLY A 12 6.55 -12.64 -9.21
N GLN A 13 6.53 -11.31 -9.31
CA GLN A 13 7.45 -10.41 -8.60
C GLN A 13 6.66 -9.39 -7.79
N ALA A 14 7.18 -9.05 -6.61
CA ALA A 14 6.69 -7.90 -5.86
C ALA A 14 6.97 -6.64 -6.68
N ARG A 15 5.93 -5.87 -6.99
CA ARG A 15 6.06 -4.60 -7.73
C ARG A 15 6.63 -3.54 -6.81
N GLU A 16 7.37 -2.60 -7.38
CA GLU A 16 7.92 -1.46 -6.63
C GLU A 16 6.80 -0.52 -6.12
N PHE A 17 7.02 0.05 -4.94
CA PHE A 17 6.27 1.16 -4.37
C PHE A 17 7.01 2.46 -4.69
N CYS A 18 6.33 3.34 -5.42
CA CYS A 18 6.83 4.68 -5.69
C CYS A 18 6.16 5.69 -4.76
N ALA A 19 6.94 6.43 -3.96
CA ALA A 19 6.44 7.39 -2.98
C ALA A 19 5.52 8.47 -3.60
N GLN A 20 5.79 8.86 -4.84
CA GLN A 20 5.09 9.95 -5.53
C GLN A 20 3.86 9.49 -6.31
N ASN A 21 3.84 8.23 -6.76
CA ASN A 21 2.87 7.74 -7.74
C ASN A 21 2.05 6.53 -7.28
N SER A 22 2.38 5.96 -6.11
CA SER A 22 1.66 4.80 -5.56
C SER A 22 0.78 5.18 -4.39
N GLY A 23 -0.50 4.78 -4.44
CA GLY A 23 -1.37 4.81 -3.27
C GLY A 23 -0.97 3.72 -2.27
N TRP A 24 -0.47 4.09 -1.09
CA TRP A 24 0.03 3.16 -0.06
C TRP A 24 -0.95 2.01 0.26
N VAL A 25 -2.24 2.33 0.44
CA VAL A 25 -3.28 1.33 0.75
C VAL A 25 -3.41 0.29 -0.38
N ILE A 26 -3.37 0.72 -1.63
CA ILE A 26 -3.46 -0.18 -2.79
C ILE A 26 -2.18 -1.01 -2.92
N TYR A 27 -1.01 -0.40 -2.74
CA TYR A 27 0.26 -1.11 -2.75
C TYR A 27 0.30 -2.21 -1.69
N ARG A 28 -0.04 -1.89 -0.44
CA ARG A 28 -0.06 -2.86 0.67
C ARG A 28 -0.94 -4.07 0.34
N ARG A 29 -2.14 -3.86 -0.21
CA ARG A 29 -3.04 -4.95 -0.62
C ARG A 29 -2.44 -5.82 -1.74
N ARG A 30 -1.72 -5.24 -2.70
CA ARG A 30 -1.00 -6.02 -3.73
C ARG A 30 0.11 -6.86 -3.11
N LEU A 31 0.85 -6.27 -2.17
CA LEU A 31 1.93 -6.96 -1.46
C LEU A 31 1.39 -8.11 -0.57
N ASP A 32 0.26 -7.90 0.11
CA ASP A 32 -0.41 -8.95 0.90
C ASP A 32 -0.82 -10.15 0.03
N ASN A 33 -1.37 -9.88 -1.16
CA ASN A 33 -1.69 -10.94 -2.12
C ASN A 33 -0.43 -11.67 -2.64
N TYR A 34 0.68 -10.95 -2.84
CA TYR A 34 1.96 -11.55 -3.20
C TYR A 34 2.44 -12.50 -2.10
N PHE A 35 2.32 -12.13 -0.82
CA PHE A 35 2.64 -13.04 0.28
C PHE A 35 1.72 -14.24 0.34
N LEU A 36 0.42 -14.03 0.11
CA LEU A 36 -0.58 -15.10 0.14
C LEU A 36 -0.31 -16.16 -0.93
N VAL A 37 -0.15 -15.76 -2.19
CA VAL A 37 0.05 -16.70 -3.30
C VAL A 37 1.36 -17.48 -3.18
N ASN A 38 2.36 -16.88 -2.53
CA ASN A 38 3.68 -17.47 -2.32
C ASN A 38 3.84 -18.18 -0.97
N SER A 39 2.76 -18.30 -0.19
CA SER A 39 2.78 -18.88 1.16
C SER A 39 3.87 -18.29 2.07
N ILE A 40 4.15 -16.99 1.93
CA ILE A 40 5.16 -16.28 2.71
C ILE A 40 4.53 -15.90 4.06
N THR A 41 4.83 -16.68 5.08
CA THR A 41 4.31 -16.46 6.45
C THR A 41 5.36 -15.85 7.39
N ASN A 42 6.64 -16.06 7.11
CA ASN A 42 7.75 -15.56 7.94
C ASN A 42 7.83 -14.02 7.92
N ASP A 43 7.78 -13.40 9.10
CA ASP A 43 7.77 -11.94 9.25
C ASP A 43 9.04 -11.26 8.71
N ASN A 44 10.22 -11.85 8.96
CA ASN A 44 11.49 -11.32 8.45
C ASN A 44 11.52 -11.33 6.91
N LYS A 45 10.97 -12.36 6.27
CA LYS A 45 10.83 -12.38 4.80
C LYS A 45 9.88 -11.30 4.30
N LYS A 46 8.71 -11.14 4.95
CA LYS A 46 7.75 -10.08 4.58
C LYS A 46 8.36 -8.69 4.70
N ARG A 47 9.06 -8.42 5.81
CA ARG A 47 9.82 -7.19 6.01
C ARG A 47 10.85 -6.97 4.90
N ALA A 48 11.72 -7.95 4.67
CA ALA A 48 12.79 -7.82 3.68
C ALA A 48 12.22 -7.53 2.27
N ILE A 49 11.15 -8.21 1.89
CA ILE A 49 10.47 -7.96 0.61
C ILE A 49 9.84 -6.57 0.57
N LEU A 50 9.18 -6.14 1.66
CA LEU A 50 8.62 -4.78 1.74
C LEU A 50 9.70 -3.74 1.51
N LEU A 51 10.80 -3.82 2.27
CA LEU A 51 11.92 -2.87 2.21
C LEU A 51 12.59 -2.84 0.84
N ASN A 52 12.81 -4.02 0.24
CA ASN A 52 13.39 -4.13 -1.10
C ASN A 52 12.48 -3.59 -2.21
N ALA A 53 11.17 -3.63 -2.00
CA ALA A 53 10.20 -3.16 -2.98
C ALA A 53 9.90 -1.65 -2.85
N LEU A 54 10.62 -0.91 -2.00
CA LEU A 54 10.51 0.54 -1.91
C LEU A 54 11.45 1.21 -2.91
N ASP A 55 11.00 2.30 -3.53
CA ASP A 55 11.91 3.23 -4.19
C ASP A 55 12.81 3.95 -3.17
N GLU A 56 13.82 4.63 -3.69
CA GLU A 56 14.83 5.35 -2.90
C GLU A 56 14.19 6.38 -1.93
N GLU A 57 13.15 7.08 -2.37
CA GLU A 57 12.46 8.09 -1.55
C GLU A 57 11.67 7.46 -0.40
N ALA A 58 10.90 6.40 -0.68
CA ALA A 58 10.16 5.67 0.35
C ALA A 58 11.08 4.97 1.34
N TYR A 59 12.23 4.45 0.88
CA TYR A 59 13.23 3.86 1.77
C TYR A 59 13.84 4.91 2.71
N LYS A 60 14.24 6.07 2.19
CA LYS A 60 14.75 7.18 3.00
C LYS A 60 13.72 7.64 4.04
N LEU A 61 12.46 7.73 3.63
CA LEU A 61 11.37 8.07 4.55
C LEU A 61 11.30 7.08 5.71
N ILE A 62 11.23 5.77 5.42
CA ILE A 62 11.08 4.78 6.49
C ILE A 62 12.34 4.67 7.35
N TYR A 63 13.52 4.85 6.76
CA TYR A 63 14.79 4.93 7.49
C TYR A 63 14.74 6.05 8.53
N ASN A 64 14.42 7.28 8.10
CA ASN A 64 14.35 8.44 8.99
C ASN A 64 13.27 8.29 10.09
N LEU A 65 12.11 7.74 9.74
CA LEU A 65 11.02 7.49 10.70
C LEU A 65 11.27 6.30 11.63
N SER A 66 12.27 5.47 11.35
CA SER A 66 12.58 4.28 12.13
C SER A 66 13.56 4.53 13.28
N LEU A 67 14.37 5.59 13.16
CA LEU A 67 15.38 5.96 14.13
C LEU A 67 14.80 6.08 15.56
N PRO A 68 15.55 5.64 16.60
CA PRO A 68 16.96 5.25 16.59
C PRO A 68 17.26 3.80 16.13
N ARG A 69 16.24 3.00 15.80
CA ARG A 69 16.44 1.61 15.30
C ARG A 69 16.41 1.58 13.78
N LEU A 70 17.12 0.64 13.17
CA LEU A 70 17.10 0.46 11.73
C LEU A 70 15.76 -0.15 11.26
N PRO A 71 15.28 0.15 10.04
CA PRO A 71 14.09 -0.48 9.48
C PRO A 71 14.12 -2.02 9.51
N GLU A 72 15.31 -2.60 9.33
CA GLU A 72 15.57 -4.04 9.32
C GLU A 72 15.41 -4.68 10.70
N GLU A 73 15.48 -3.90 11.78
CA GLU A 73 15.29 -4.35 13.16
C GLU A 73 13.81 -4.31 13.60
N LYS A 74 12.93 -3.72 12.80
CA LYS A 74 11.49 -3.66 13.06
C LYS A 74 10.78 -4.90 12.51
N THR A 75 9.55 -5.12 12.95
CA THR A 75 8.64 -6.11 12.37
C THR A 75 7.97 -5.57 11.11
N TYR A 76 7.45 -6.45 10.25
CA TYR A 76 6.66 -6.03 9.10
C TYR A 76 5.46 -5.16 9.53
N LYS A 77 4.80 -5.52 10.63
CA LYS A 77 3.66 -4.78 11.18
C LYS A 77 4.04 -3.34 11.54
N GLU A 78 5.12 -3.15 12.31
CA GLU A 78 5.58 -1.80 12.70
C GLU A 78 5.89 -0.93 11.48
N LEU A 79 6.56 -1.49 10.46
CA LEU A 79 6.85 -0.75 9.21
C LEU A 79 5.57 -0.35 8.47
N THR A 80 4.60 -1.25 8.37
CA THR A 80 3.31 -0.91 7.75
C THR A 80 2.53 0.15 8.53
N GLU A 81 2.64 0.18 9.86
CA GLU A 81 2.03 1.20 10.70
C GLU A 81 2.67 2.58 10.49
N ILE A 82 4.00 2.64 10.33
CA ILE A 82 4.71 3.88 9.98
C ILE A 82 4.16 4.45 8.68
N PHE A 83 4.04 3.63 7.64
CA PHE A 83 3.47 4.06 6.36
C PHE A 83 1.99 4.42 6.45
N ASN A 84 1.19 3.65 7.20
CA ASN A 84 -0.22 3.97 7.42
C ASN A 84 -0.38 5.34 8.08
N LYS A 85 0.50 5.69 9.03
CA LYS A 85 0.49 6.97 9.71
C LYS A 85 0.97 8.10 8.80
N HIS A 86 2.02 7.87 8.02
CA HIS A 86 2.59 8.88 7.12
C HIS A 86 1.66 9.22 5.95
N TYR A 87 1.15 8.19 5.26
CA TYR A 87 0.25 8.33 4.13
C TYR A 87 -1.23 8.40 4.54
N LYS A 88 -1.52 8.57 5.84
CA LYS A 88 -2.89 8.91 6.27
C LYS A 88 -3.22 10.25 5.65
N VAL A 89 -4.17 10.27 4.73
CA VAL A 89 -4.68 11.52 4.17
C VAL A 89 -5.31 12.30 5.32
N VAL A 90 -4.64 13.34 5.77
CA VAL A 90 -5.23 14.32 6.70
C VAL A 90 -6.06 15.27 5.85
N GLU A 91 -7.13 14.75 5.24
CA GLU A 91 -8.16 15.61 4.66
C GLU A 91 -9.11 15.99 5.77
N THR A 92 -9.42 17.28 5.90
CA THR A 92 -10.46 17.68 6.83
C THR A 92 -11.79 17.09 6.35
N PRO A 93 -12.65 16.60 7.27
CA PRO A 93 -13.94 16.01 6.88
C PRO A 93 -14.80 16.93 6.00
N PHE A 94 -14.64 18.25 6.17
CA PHE A 94 -15.32 19.25 5.34
C PHE A 94 -14.87 19.21 3.87
N VAL A 95 -13.56 19.17 3.61
CA VAL A 95 -13.02 19.12 2.24
C VAL A 95 -13.39 17.80 1.57
N ALA A 96 -13.29 16.68 2.29
CA ALA A 96 -13.67 15.36 1.77
C ALA A 96 -15.15 15.34 1.36
N ARG A 97 -16.05 15.86 2.22
CA ARG A 97 -17.49 15.99 1.90
C ARG A 97 -17.73 16.90 0.71
N ALA A 98 -17.07 18.06 0.64
CA ALA A 98 -17.22 18.98 -0.48
C ALA A 98 -16.84 18.30 -1.82
N LYS A 99 -15.73 17.55 -1.85
CA LYS A 99 -15.31 16.77 -3.03
C LYS A 99 -16.33 15.69 -3.39
N TYR A 100 -16.87 14.97 -2.40
CA TYR A 100 -17.90 13.95 -2.62
C TYR A 100 -19.18 14.55 -3.20
N PHE A 101 -19.71 15.63 -2.61
CA PHE A 101 -20.94 16.27 -3.10
C PHE A 101 -20.76 16.95 -4.45
N ALA A 102 -19.57 17.44 -4.77
CA ALA A 102 -19.26 18.06 -6.05
C ALA A 102 -18.92 17.05 -7.16
N ALA A 103 -18.85 15.76 -6.87
CA ALA A 103 -18.39 14.73 -7.80
C ALA A 103 -19.49 14.32 -8.80
N PHE A 104 -19.93 15.23 -9.68
CA PHE A 104 -20.83 14.88 -10.78
C PHE A 104 -20.14 13.97 -11.81
N LYS A 105 -20.94 13.18 -12.53
CA LYS A 105 -20.47 12.34 -13.63
C LYS A 105 -19.97 13.24 -14.76
N ASN A 106 -18.75 13.03 -15.22
CA ASN A 106 -18.23 13.78 -16.36
C ASN A 106 -18.85 13.29 -17.68
N HIS A 107 -18.84 14.16 -18.70
CA HIS A 107 -19.41 13.84 -20.01
C HIS A 107 -18.78 12.58 -20.64
N HIS A 108 -17.47 12.43 -20.50
CA HIS A 108 -16.69 11.31 -21.06
C HIS A 108 -16.49 10.13 -20.10
N GLU A 109 -17.01 10.21 -18.88
CA GLU A 109 -16.89 9.15 -17.87
C GLU A 109 -18.07 8.19 -18.01
N SER A 110 -17.83 6.88 -17.93
CA SER A 110 -18.90 5.89 -17.87
C SER A 110 -19.59 5.90 -16.49
N VAL A 111 -20.79 5.33 -16.40
CA VAL A 111 -21.50 5.21 -15.11
C VAL A 111 -20.70 4.38 -14.11
N ASN A 112 -19.99 3.35 -14.56
CA ASN A 112 -19.20 2.48 -13.70
C ASN A 112 -17.93 3.18 -13.17
N GLU A 113 -17.24 3.94 -14.03
CA GLU A 113 -16.08 4.75 -13.60
C GLU A 113 -16.50 5.82 -12.60
N TRP A 114 -17.62 6.49 -12.87
CA TRP A 114 -18.19 7.46 -11.94
C TRP A 114 -18.53 6.83 -10.60
N ALA A 115 -19.21 5.67 -10.59
CA ALA A 115 -19.54 4.95 -9.38
C ALA A 115 -18.29 4.52 -8.59
N ALA A 116 -17.23 4.06 -9.27
CA ALA A 116 -15.97 3.71 -8.63
C ALA A 116 -15.29 4.93 -7.98
N ARG A 117 -15.27 6.07 -8.67
CA ARG A 117 -14.74 7.34 -8.16
C ARG A 117 -15.53 7.84 -6.94
N ILE A 118 -16.86 7.83 -7.01
CA ILE A 118 -17.75 8.21 -5.89
C ILE A 118 -17.47 7.35 -4.66
N ARG A 119 -17.37 6.02 -4.82
CA ARG A 119 -17.05 5.11 -3.71
C ARG A 119 -15.69 5.42 -3.11
N SER A 120 -14.69 5.74 -3.94
CA SER A 120 -13.37 6.14 -3.47
C SER A 120 -13.39 7.43 -2.64
N LEU A 121 -14.21 8.42 -3.04
CA LEU A 121 -14.37 9.69 -2.30
C LEU A 121 -15.12 9.49 -0.98
N ALA A 122 -16.11 8.60 -0.97
CA ALA A 122 -16.88 8.26 0.22
C ALA A 122 -16.02 7.65 1.34
N LEU A 123 -14.97 6.88 1.00
CA LEU A 123 -14.07 6.28 2.00
C LEU A 123 -13.34 7.32 2.86
N ASN A 124 -13.12 8.53 2.32
CA ASN A 124 -12.45 9.62 3.02
C ASN A 124 -13.45 10.58 3.70
N CYS A 125 -14.75 10.38 3.49
CA CYS A 125 -15.79 11.06 4.25
C CYS A 125 -16.00 10.30 5.56
N GLU A 126 -15.56 10.86 6.68
CA GLU A 126 -16.12 10.46 7.98
C GLU A 126 -17.62 10.86 7.97
N MET A 127 -18.45 9.86 7.67
CA MET A 127 -19.90 9.90 7.76
C MET A 127 -20.24 9.63 9.24
N TRP A 128 -21.07 10.50 9.82
CA TRP A 128 -21.42 10.48 11.25
C TRP A 128 -22.30 9.28 11.58
#